data_AF-A0A7C2Q452-F1
#
_entry.id   AF-A0A7C2Q452-F1
#
_cell.length_a   1.000
_cell.length_b   1.000
_cell.length_c   1.000
_cell.angle_alpha   90.00
_cell.angle_beta   90.00
_cell.angle_gamma   90.00
#
_symmetry.space_group_name_H-M   'P 1'
#
loop_
_entity.id
_entity.type
_entity.pdbx_description
1 polymer ?
#
loop_
_entity_poly.entity_id
_entity_poly.type
_entity_poly.pdbx_seq_one_letter_code
_entity_poly.pdbx_strand_id
1 'polypeptide(L)'
;MASEVWTIRWVDGVVEILDQRLLPHRVRYLRLRTARQVAKAIRDMAIRGAPAIGIAAAMGMALTAYHSRAKAREKILKQLRRSYEVIRSSRPTAVNLFWALDRMMRLAESLGSLEEIRSRLVEEALRIMEEDVEANRRIGENGARLIEDGDRILTHCNAGALATAGYGTALGVIRAAHAQGKKIMVYACETRPKLQGARLTTWELLRDGIPVKLITDNMAAFLMQRGEVDKVIVGADRILARTGHVINKIGTLCHA
;
A
#
# COMPACT_ATOMS: atom_id res chain seq x y z
N MET A 1 -16.94 -18.37 -5.30
CA MET A 1 -16.52 -17.17 -4.56
C MET A 1 -15.00 -17.15 -4.52
N ALA A 2 -14.35 -16.15 -5.12
CA ALA A 2 -12.89 -16.09 -5.07
C ALA A 2 -12.44 -15.91 -3.61
N SER A 3 -11.55 -16.78 -3.13
CA SER A 3 -10.97 -16.70 -1.77
C SER A 3 -10.49 -15.28 -1.50
N GLU A 4 -10.81 -14.71 -0.34
CA GLU A 4 -10.42 -13.35 0.06
C GLU A 4 -8.89 -13.17 0.01
N VAL A 5 -8.44 -12.04 -0.54
CA VAL A 5 -7.01 -11.74 -0.76
C VAL A 5 -6.64 -10.51 0.04
N TRP A 6 -5.58 -10.63 0.84
CA TRP A 6 -5.07 -9.59 1.72
C TRP A 6 -3.67 -9.18 1.28
N THR A 7 -3.34 -7.90 1.37
CA THR A 7 -1.98 -7.43 1.13
C THR A 7 -1.05 -7.84 2.26
N ILE A 8 -1.51 -7.64 3.49
CA ILE A 8 -0.76 -7.88 4.73
C ILE A 8 -1.74 -8.18 5.87
N ARG A 9 -1.37 -9.08 6.78
CA ARG A 9 -2.10 -9.33 8.02
C ARG A 9 -1.17 -9.80 9.14
N TRP A 10 -1.61 -9.60 10.38
CA TRP A 10 -0.96 -10.14 11.58
C TRP A 10 -1.68 -11.41 12.03
N VAL A 11 -0.91 -12.46 12.33
CA VAL A 11 -1.41 -13.75 12.82
C VAL A 11 -0.46 -14.26 13.89
N ASP A 12 -0.81 -14.11 15.16
CA ASP A 12 -0.12 -14.68 16.33
C ASP A 12 1.42 -14.52 16.30
N GLY A 13 1.89 -13.28 16.16
CA GLY A 13 3.33 -13.00 16.08
C GLY A 13 3.95 -13.34 14.72
N VAL A 14 3.15 -13.47 13.68
CA VAL A 14 3.60 -13.65 12.30
C VAL A 14 2.95 -12.57 11.45
N VAL A 15 3.74 -11.94 10.60
CA VAL A 15 3.24 -11.05 9.56
C VAL A 15 3.13 -11.87 8.28
N GLU A 16 1.93 -12.03 7.76
CA GLU A 16 1.69 -12.66 6.47
C GLU A 16 1.50 -11.58 5.41
N ILE A 17 2.28 -11.64 4.33
CA ILE A 17 2.16 -10.72 3.20
C ILE A 17 1.92 -11.50 1.91
N LEU A 18 1.13 -10.92 1.00
CA LEU A 18 1.03 -11.44 -0.36
C LEU A 18 2.34 -11.17 -1.11
N ASP A 19 2.94 -12.19 -1.73
CA ASP A 19 4.10 -12.02 -2.58
C ASP A 19 3.70 -11.43 -3.94
N GLN A 20 3.65 -10.10 -4.01
CA GLN A 20 3.23 -9.38 -5.20
C GLN A 20 4.18 -9.56 -6.40
N ARG A 21 5.33 -10.22 -6.23
CA ARG A 21 6.26 -10.54 -7.33
C ARG A 21 5.78 -11.73 -8.15
N LEU A 22 4.85 -12.53 -7.62
CA LEU A 22 4.34 -13.72 -8.28
C LEU A 22 3.00 -13.47 -8.98
N LEU A 23 2.35 -12.35 -8.70
CA LEU A 23 1.18 -11.90 -9.44
C LEU A 23 1.55 -11.49 -10.89
N PRO A 24 0.66 -11.76 -11.87
CA PRO A 24 -0.69 -12.29 -11.71
C PRO A 24 -0.78 -13.83 -11.66
N HIS A 25 0.32 -14.54 -11.92
CA HIS A 25 0.31 -15.98 -12.17
C HIS A 25 0.08 -16.85 -10.93
N ARG A 26 0.48 -16.36 -9.74
CA ARG A 26 0.36 -17.14 -8.51
C ARG A 26 0.10 -16.27 -7.28
N VAL A 27 -0.94 -16.63 -6.53
CA VAL A 27 -1.19 -16.11 -5.19
C VAL A 27 -0.41 -16.95 -4.19
N ARG A 28 0.54 -16.33 -3.47
CA ARG A 28 1.33 -16.97 -2.41
C ARG A 28 1.58 -15.99 -1.29
N TYR A 29 1.45 -16.46 -0.05
CA TYR A 29 1.76 -15.66 1.13
C TYR A 29 3.14 -16.00 1.70
N LEU A 30 3.90 -14.97 2.09
CA LEU A 30 5.14 -15.10 2.84
C LEU A 30 4.83 -14.92 4.32
N ARG A 31 5.41 -15.77 5.17
CA ARG A 31 5.31 -15.69 6.64
C ARG A 31 6.59 -15.08 7.20
N LEU A 32 6.48 -13.90 7.77
CA LEU A 32 7.61 -13.12 8.29
C LEU A 32 7.53 -13.07 9.82
N ARG A 33 8.64 -13.36 10.50
CA ARG A 33 8.74 -13.42 11.96
C ARG A 33 9.71 -12.40 12.55
N THR A 34 10.45 -11.68 11.71
CA THR A 34 11.48 -10.73 12.14
C THR A 34 11.46 -9.43 11.33
N ALA A 35 11.91 -8.33 11.95
CA ALA A 35 12.12 -7.05 11.27
C ALA A 35 13.05 -7.17 10.05
N ARG A 36 14.06 -8.05 10.09
CA ARG A 36 14.96 -8.29 8.95
C ARG A 36 14.23 -8.90 7.75
N GLN A 37 13.33 -9.86 8.01
CA GLN A 37 12.51 -10.47 6.96
C GLN A 37 11.53 -9.47 6.35
N VAL A 38 10.91 -8.61 7.16
CA VAL A 38 10.09 -7.48 6.70
C VAL A 38 10.90 -6.53 5.84
N ALA A 39 12.06 -6.07 6.30
CA ALA A 39 12.93 -5.18 5.54
C ALA A 39 13.36 -5.80 4.21
N LYS A 40 13.64 -7.11 4.18
CA LYS A 40 13.94 -7.85 2.95
C LYS A 40 12.73 -7.88 2.00
N ALA A 41 11.54 -8.16 2.51
CA ALA A 41 10.32 -8.17 1.70
C ALA A 41 10.03 -6.79 1.07
N ILE A 42 10.28 -5.70 1.79
CA ILE A 42 10.15 -4.33 1.28
C ILE A 42 11.20 -4.05 0.20
N ARG A 43 12.48 -4.41 0.43
CA ARG A 43 13.58 -4.23 -0.54
C ARG A 43 13.33 -4.99 -1.84
N ASP A 44 12.95 -6.26 -1.73
CA ASP A 44 12.72 -7.13 -2.87
C ASP A 44 11.41 -6.82 -3.61
N MET A 45 10.62 -5.87 -3.09
CA MET A 45 9.28 -5.54 -3.59
C MET A 45 8.28 -6.71 -3.53
N ALA A 46 8.46 -7.63 -2.58
CA ALA A 46 7.44 -8.62 -2.26
C ALA A 46 6.17 -7.93 -1.73
N ILE A 47 6.35 -6.85 -0.96
CA ILE A 47 5.30 -5.88 -0.62
C ILE A 47 5.71 -4.48 -1.11
N ARG A 48 4.76 -3.71 -1.63
CA ARG A 48 4.98 -2.38 -2.21
C ARG A 48 3.70 -1.54 -2.16
N GLY A 49 3.83 -0.26 -2.50
CA GLY A 49 2.80 0.75 -2.28
C GLY A 49 3.12 1.54 -1.02
N ALA A 50 3.05 2.88 -1.08
CA ALA A 50 3.52 3.71 0.03
C ALA A 50 2.81 3.36 1.35
N PRO A 51 1.47 3.22 1.40
CA PRO A 51 0.80 2.83 2.64
C PRO A 51 1.12 1.41 3.10
N ALA A 52 1.09 0.41 2.22
CA ALA A 52 1.42 -0.98 2.57
C ALA A 52 2.85 -1.13 3.13
N ILE A 53 3.81 -0.36 2.62
CA ILE A 53 5.18 -0.31 3.15
C ILE A 53 5.20 0.26 4.57
N GLY A 54 4.44 1.32 4.84
CA GLY A 54 4.32 1.89 6.19
C GLY A 54 3.74 0.89 7.19
N ILE A 55 2.66 0.21 6.83
CA ILE A 55 2.03 -0.82 7.66
C ILE A 55 3.00 -1.98 7.91
N ALA A 56 3.68 -2.47 6.87
CA ALA A 56 4.69 -3.51 7.02
C ALA A 56 5.82 -3.09 7.96
N ALA A 57 6.28 -1.84 7.87
CA ALA A 57 7.30 -1.31 8.76
C ALA A 57 6.83 -1.28 10.22
N ALA A 58 5.59 -0.84 10.48
CA ALA A 58 5.00 -0.87 11.81
C ALA A 58 4.90 -2.30 12.35
N MET A 59 4.40 -3.24 11.55
CA MET A 59 4.33 -4.65 11.93
C MET A 59 5.71 -5.27 12.16
N GLY A 60 6.76 -4.82 11.45
CA GLY A 60 8.15 -5.24 11.71
C GLY A 60 8.66 -4.80 13.09
N MET A 61 8.27 -3.61 13.56
CA MET A 61 8.52 -3.14 14.92
C MET A 61 7.71 -3.96 15.94
N ALA A 62 6.43 -4.21 15.66
CA ALA A 62 5.56 -5.06 16.49
C ALA A 62 6.12 -6.49 16.64
N LEU A 63 6.62 -7.12 15.57
CA LEU A 63 7.29 -8.42 15.63
C LEU A 63 8.48 -8.40 16.59
N THR A 64 9.25 -7.31 16.60
CA THR A 64 10.40 -7.17 17.50
C THR A 64 9.96 -7.12 18.95
N ALA A 65 8.90 -6.35 19.25
CA ALA A 65 8.33 -6.28 20.59
C ALA A 65 7.75 -7.63 21.02
N TYR A 66 6.88 -8.22 20.20
CA TYR A 66 6.17 -9.47 20.46
C TYR A 66 7.12 -10.63 20.78
N HIS A 67 8.20 -10.78 20.00
CA HIS A 67 9.18 -11.86 20.20
C HIS A 67 10.30 -11.51 21.21
N SER A 68 10.29 -10.30 21.80
CA SER A 68 11.34 -9.88 22.71
C SER A 68 11.27 -10.60 24.06
N ARG A 69 12.35 -11.31 24.40
CA ARG A 69 12.59 -11.89 25.74
C ARG A 69 13.36 -10.96 26.69
N ALA A 70 13.42 -9.66 26.39
CA ALA A 70 14.09 -8.70 27.24
C ALA A 70 13.48 -8.67 28.66
N LYS A 71 14.35 -8.58 29.67
CA LYS A 71 13.98 -8.45 31.09
C LYS A 71 14.13 -7.01 31.64
N ALA A 72 14.51 -6.07 30.78
CA ALA A 72 14.70 -4.66 31.15
C ALA A 72 14.26 -3.76 30.00
N ARG A 73 13.66 -2.60 30.32
CA ARG A 73 13.08 -1.65 29.36
C ARG A 73 14.12 -1.16 28.35
N GLU A 74 15.31 -0.85 28.82
CA GLU A 74 16.41 -0.34 28.00
C GLU A 74 16.83 -1.38 26.95
N LYS A 75 16.73 -2.68 27.29
CA LYS A 75 17.07 -3.77 26.37
C LYS A 75 16.05 -3.91 25.25
N ILE A 76 14.75 -3.81 25.53
CA ILE A 76 13.72 -3.87 24.47
C ILE A 76 13.79 -2.62 23.58
N LEU A 77 14.00 -1.43 24.14
CA LEU A 77 14.18 -0.20 23.37
C LEU A 77 15.41 -0.28 22.46
N LYS A 78 16.52 -0.86 22.93
CA LYS A 78 17.71 -1.11 22.10
C LYS A 78 17.43 -2.09 20.95
N GLN A 79 16.60 -3.11 21.17
CA GLN A 79 16.17 -4.02 20.10
C GLN A 79 15.28 -3.30 19.07
N LEU A 80 14.33 -2.50 19.53
CA LEU A 80 13.45 -1.70 18.67
C LEU A 80 14.25 -0.70 17.83
N ARG A 81 15.22 0.02 18.41
CA ARG A 81 16.13 0.91 17.65
C ARG A 81 16.89 0.17 16.55
N ARG A 82 17.38 -1.04 16.82
CA ARG A 82 18.04 -1.86 15.78
C ARG A 82 17.07 -2.26 14.68
N SER A 83 15.84 -2.66 15.02
CA SER A 83 14.81 -2.99 14.03
C SER A 83 14.39 -1.77 13.21
N TYR A 84 14.27 -0.60 13.85
CA TYR A 84 14.00 0.67 13.22
C TYR A 84 15.04 0.94 12.11
N GLU A 85 16.33 0.88 12.41
CA GLU A 85 17.39 1.13 11.42
C GLU A 85 17.40 0.10 10.27
N VAL A 86 17.17 -1.17 10.59
CA VAL A 86 17.11 -2.25 9.59
C VAL A 86 15.94 -2.05 8.61
N ILE A 87 14.79 -1.59 9.09
CA ILE A 87 13.62 -1.34 8.25
C ILE A 87 13.78 0.00 7.52
N ARG A 88 14.27 1.04 8.20
CA ARG A 88 14.57 2.37 7.65
C ARG A 88 15.44 2.32 6.40
N SER A 89 16.49 1.51 6.44
CA SER A 89 17.42 1.31 5.32
C SER A 89 16.84 0.50 4.15
N SER A 90 15.62 -0.04 4.25
CA SER A 90 15.04 -0.83 3.17
C SER A 90 14.68 0.01 1.94
N ARG A 91 14.08 1.19 2.12
CA ARG A 91 13.68 2.11 1.04
C ARG A 91 13.72 3.58 1.51
N PRO A 92 14.84 4.29 1.35
CA PRO A 92 15.08 5.59 1.98
C PRO A 92 14.23 6.75 1.44
N THR A 93 13.43 6.54 0.39
CA THR A 93 12.56 7.58 -0.20
C THR A 93 11.10 7.50 0.24
N ALA A 94 10.68 6.39 0.87
CA ALA A 94 9.28 6.11 1.18
C ALA A 94 8.82 6.83 2.46
N VAL A 95 8.08 7.94 2.34
CA VAL A 95 7.65 8.77 3.48
C VAL A 95 6.85 7.97 4.50
N ASN A 96 5.88 7.18 4.04
CA ASN A 96 5.02 6.38 4.91
C ASN A 96 5.81 5.36 5.74
N LEU A 97 6.97 4.90 5.25
CA LEU A 97 7.86 4.03 6.01
C LEU A 97 8.42 4.77 7.24
N PHE A 98 8.96 5.97 7.04
CA PHE A 98 9.49 6.78 8.13
C PHE A 98 8.39 7.19 9.11
N TRP A 99 7.26 7.68 8.59
CA TRP A 99 6.12 8.06 9.43
C TRP A 99 5.68 6.92 10.36
N ALA A 100 5.54 5.70 9.83
CA ALA A 100 5.13 4.54 10.62
C ALA A 100 6.20 4.15 11.65
N LEU A 101 7.48 4.11 11.24
CA LEU A 101 8.58 3.81 12.15
C LEU A 101 8.70 4.83 13.30
N ASP A 102 8.58 6.12 13.00
CA ASP A 102 8.66 7.20 13.97
C ASP A 102 7.47 7.19 14.94
N ARG A 103 6.27 6.87 14.44
CA ARG A 103 5.07 6.67 15.27
C ARG A 103 5.27 5.52 16.25
N MET A 104 5.74 4.37 15.76
CA MET A 104 6.01 3.19 16.59
C MET A 104 7.12 3.43 17.62
N MET A 105 8.21 4.10 17.22
CA MET A 105 9.33 4.36 18.12
C MET A 105 8.95 5.35 19.22
N ARG A 106 8.21 6.43 18.88
CA ARG A 106 7.70 7.39 19.89
C ARG A 106 6.79 6.73 20.91
N LEU A 107 5.87 5.86 20.46
CA LEU A 107 5.03 5.10 21.38
C LEU A 107 5.87 4.20 22.30
N ALA A 108 6.84 3.48 21.75
CA ALA A 108 7.71 2.63 22.57
C ALA A 108 8.45 3.43 23.66
N GLU A 109 8.93 4.61 23.32
CA GLU A 109 9.69 5.48 24.24
C GLU A 109 8.81 6.15 25.31
N SER A 110 7.51 6.33 25.05
CA SER A 110 6.58 6.87 26.05
C SER A 110 6.08 5.83 27.05
N LEU A 111 6.18 4.53 26.75
CA LEU A 111 5.68 3.46 27.62
C LEU A 111 6.68 3.11 28.74
N GLY A 112 6.13 2.81 29.93
CA GLY A 112 6.91 2.58 31.15
C GLY A 112 7.30 1.13 31.38
N SER A 113 6.42 0.18 31.05
CA SER A 113 6.63 -1.24 31.34
C SER A 113 6.97 -2.08 30.10
N LEU A 114 7.61 -3.23 30.32
CA LEU A 114 7.92 -4.21 29.27
C LEU A 114 6.66 -4.82 28.66
N GLU A 115 5.65 -5.07 29.49
CA GLU A 115 4.39 -5.68 29.07
C GLU A 115 3.62 -4.72 28.16
N GLU A 116 3.52 -3.45 28.54
CA GLU A 116 2.93 -2.42 27.69
C GLU A 116 3.66 -2.29 26.36
N ILE A 117 5.00 -2.26 26.34
CA ILE A 117 5.74 -2.18 25.07
C ILE A 117 5.42 -3.38 24.16
N ARG A 118 5.24 -4.58 24.73
CA ARG A 118 4.91 -5.78 23.96
C ARG A 118 3.50 -5.73 23.39
N SER A 119 2.50 -5.41 24.19
CA SER A 119 1.10 -5.39 23.75
C SER A 119 0.78 -4.16 22.90
N ARG A 120 1.11 -2.96 23.38
CA ARG A 120 0.73 -1.69 22.76
C ARG A 120 1.36 -1.47 21.39
N LEU A 121 2.57 -2.01 21.13
CA LEU A 121 3.13 -1.94 19.77
C LEU A 121 2.42 -2.85 18.77
N VAL A 122 1.88 -3.99 19.21
CA VAL A 122 1.06 -4.83 18.33
C VAL A 122 -0.25 -4.11 18.02
N GLU A 123 -0.93 -3.61 19.06
CA GLU A 123 -2.15 -2.82 18.92
C GLU A 123 -1.96 -1.62 18.00
N GLU A 124 -0.88 -0.86 18.17
CA GLU A 124 -0.62 0.32 17.35
C GLU A 124 -0.33 -0.02 15.88
N ALA A 125 0.37 -1.13 15.61
CA ALA A 125 0.58 -1.59 14.24
C ALA A 125 -0.74 -2.01 13.55
N LEU A 126 -1.64 -2.64 14.30
CA LEU A 126 -2.99 -2.98 13.81
C LEU A 126 -3.83 -1.72 13.60
N ARG A 127 -3.77 -0.77 14.54
CA ARG A 127 -4.45 0.52 14.43
C ARG A 127 -4.00 1.32 13.21
N ILE A 128 -2.70 1.34 12.89
CA ILE A 128 -2.18 1.96 11.66
C ILE A 128 -2.80 1.33 10.41
N MET A 129 -2.98 0.00 10.41
CA MET A 129 -3.60 -0.73 9.30
C MET A 129 -5.11 -0.40 9.19
N GLU A 130 -5.82 -0.36 10.31
CA GLU A 130 -7.25 -0.01 10.36
C GLU A 130 -7.50 1.45 9.89
N GLU A 131 -6.69 2.39 10.38
CA GLU A 131 -6.73 3.79 9.97
C GLU A 131 -6.46 3.95 8.46
N ASP A 132 -5.57 3.13 7.87
CA ASP A 132 -5.33 3.12 6.44
C ASP A 132 -6.54 2.62 5.63
N VAL A 133 -7.17 1.52 6.06
CA VAL A 133 -8.40 1.03 5.40
C VAL A 133 -9.51 2.08 5.45
N GLU A 134 -9.70 2.71 6.61
CA GLU A 134 -10.72 3.76 6.77
C GLU A 134 -10.43 4.99 5.91
N ALA A 135 -9.17 5.46 5.90
CA ALA A 135 -8.76 6.55 5.04
C ALA A 135 -8.99 6.23 3.56
N ASN A 136 -8.66 5.01 3.11
CA ASN A 136 -8.87 4.56 1.73
C ASN A 136 -10.36 4.54 1.35
N ARG A 137 -11.24 4.06 2.24
CA ARG A 137 -12.70 4.10 2.01
C ARG A 137 -13.19 5.52 1.84
N ARG A 138 -12.80 6.42 2.75
CA ARG A 138 -13.17 7.85 2.67
C ARG A 138 -12.61 8.54 1.43
N ILE A 139 -11.37 8.24 1.03
CA ILE A 139 -10.79 8.72 -0.24
C ILE A 139 -11.67 8.25 -1.40
N GLY A 140 -12.03 6.97 -1.40
CA GLY A 140 -12.88 6.38 -2.43
C GLY A 140 -14.25 7.05 -2.54
N GLU A 141 -14.96 7.19 -1.42
CA GLU A 141 -16.27 7.84 -1.35
C GLU A 141 -16.26 9.29 -1.82
N ASN A 142 -15.25 10.07 -1.40
CA ASN A 142 -15.12 11.46 -1.80
C ASN A 142 -14.77 11.59 -3.28
N GLY A 143 -13.83 10.78 -3.77
CA GLY A 143 -13.41 10.81 -5.17
C GLY A 143 -14.47 10.27 -6.13
N ALA A 144 -15.29 9.29 -5.71
CA ALA A 144 -16.34 8.71 -6.56
C ALA A 144 -17.41 9.74 -6.96
N ARG A 145 -17.54 10.84 -6.21
CA ARG A 145 -18.42 11.97 -6.56
C ARG A 145 -17.96 12.71 -7.82
N LEU A 146 -16.70 12.60 -8.19
CA LEU A 146 -16.09 13.22 -9.39
C LEU A 146 -16.18 12.31 -10.64
N ILE A 147 -16.65 11.07 -10.47
CA ILE A 147 -16.84 10.11 -11.55
C ILE A 147 -18.32 10.13 -11.96
N GLU A 148 -18.57 10.19 -13.25
CA GLU A 148 -19.91 10.14 -13.85
C GLU A 148 -20.21 8.73 -14.40
N ASP A 149 -21.50 8.42 -14.61
CA ASP A 149 -21.87 7.18 -15.27
C ASP A 149 -21.39 7.21 -16.73
N GLY A 150 -20.74 6.14 -17.19
CA GLY A 150 -20.14 6.09 -18.53
C GLY A 150 -18.67 6.52 -18.61
N ASP A 151 -18.09 7.09 -17.55
CA ASP A 151 -16.71 7.58 -17.57
C ASP A 151 -15.68 6.49 -17.94
N ARG A 152 -14.75 6.86 -18.83
CA ARG A 152 -13.55 6.10 -19.17
C ARG A 152 -12.36 6.68 -18.41
N ILE A 153 -11.86 5.91 -17.45
CA ILE A 153 -10.89 6.37 -16.47
C ILE A 153 -9.52 5.78 -16.78
N LEU A 154 -8.53 6.63 -17.02
CA LEU A 154 -7.14 6.19 -17.16
C LEU A 154 -6.43 6.21 -15.80
N THR A 155 -5.64 5.17 -15.53
CA THR A 155 -4.83 5.06 -14.31
C THR A 155 -3.43 4.55 -14.63
N HIS A 156 -2.49 4.84 -13.74
CA HIS A 156 -1.07 4.52 -13.89
C HIS A 156 -0.50 3.91 -12.61
N CYS A 157 0.41 2.95 -12.74
CA CYS A 157 0.94 2.13 -11.66
C CYS A 157 -0.14 1.24 -11.02
N ASN A 158 0.01 0.98 -9.72
CA ASN A 158 -0.95 0.30 -8.88
C ASN A 158 -1.12 1.07 -7.57
N ALA A 159 -2.27 1.71 -7.43
CA ALA A 159 -2.70 2.46 -6.25
C ALA A 159 -4.04 1.92 -5.75
N GLY A 160 -4.15 0.59 -5.73
CA GLY A 160 -5.32 -0.16 -5.25
C GLY A 160 -5.07 -0.87 -3.93
N ALA A 161 -5.88 -1.91 -3.69
CA ALA A 161 -5.88 -2.64 -2.42
C ALA A 161 -4.52 -3.29 -2.16
N LEU A 162 -3.84 -3.74 -3.22
CA LEU A 162 -2.50 -4.32 -3.16
C LEU A 162 -1.42 -3.33 -2.72
N ALA A 163 -1.63 -2.02 -2.90
CA ALA A 163 -0.70 -0.98 -2.51
C ALA A 163 -0.93 -0.43 -1.10
N THR A 164 -1.99 -0.90 -0.42
CA THR A 164 -2.46 -0.40 0.88
C THR A 164 -2.80 -1.58 1.82
N ALA A 165 -3.44 -1.33 2.96
CA ALA A 165 -4.04 -2.37 3.82
C ALA A 165 -5.25 -3.07 3.17
N GLY A 166 -5.75 -2.54 2.05
CA GLY A 166 -7.00 -2.95 1.42
C GLY A 166 -7.71 -1.75 0.80
N TYR A 167 -8.70 -2.02 -0.05
CA TYR A 167 -9.50 -1.04 -0.80
C TYR A 167 -8.68 -0.21 -1.82
N GLY A 168 -7.70 0.57 -1.37
CA GLY A 168 -6.81 1.38 -2.20
C GLY A 168 -7.19 2.85 -2.26
N THR A 169 -6.35 3.65 -2.92
CA THR A 169 -6.55 5.10 -3.06
C THR A 169 -7.20 5.42 -4.40
N ALA A 170 -6.41 5.54 -5.47
CA ALA A 170 -6.93 5.81 -6.82
C ALA A 170 -7.90 4.72 -7.29
N LEU A 171 -7.56 3.44 -7.06
CA LEU A 171 -8.49 2.36 -7.38
C LEU A 171 -9.59 2.22 -6.32
N GLY A 172 -9.43 2.77 -5.11
CA GLY A 172 -10.51 2.91 -4.12
C GLY A 172 -11.62 3.84 -4.62
N VAL A 173 -11.27 4.91 -5.32
CA VAL A 173 -12.21 5.82 -5.99
C VAL A 173 -12.98 5.09 -7.09
N ILE A 174 -12.28 4.32 -7.94
CA ILE A 174 -12.89 3.49 -8.98
C ILE A 174 -13.81 2.42 -8.38
N ARG A 175 -13.37 1.74 -7.31
CA ARG A 175 -14.17 0.75 -6.58
C ARG A 175 -15.44 1.34 -5.99
N ALA A 176 -15.34 2.50 -5.36
CA ALA A 176 -16.49 3.21 -4.81
C ALA A 176 -17.49 3.60 -5.91
N ALA A 177 -17.02 4.15 -7.04
CA ALA A 177 -17.88 4.48 -8.18
C ALA A 177 -18.57 3.23 -8.77
N HIS A 178 -17.84 2.14 -8.93
CA HIS A 178 -18.41 0.88 -9.40
C HIS A 178 -19.44 0.30 -8.42
N ALA A 179 -19.16 0.33 -7.12
CA ALA A 179 -20.09 -0.11 -6.07
C ALA A 179 -21.37 0.75 -6.00
N GLN A 180 -21.30 2.02 -6.42
CA GLN A 180 -22.45 2.91 -6.59
C GLN A 180 -23.28 2.59 -7.85
N GLY A 181 -22.90 1.57 -8.64
CA GLY A 181 -23.61 1.14 -9.84
C GLY A 181 -23.23 1.89 -11.12
N LYS A 182 -22.21 2.77 -11.07
CA LYS A 182 -21.75 3.51 -12.25
C LYS A 182 -21.07 2.56 -13.23
N LYS A 183 -21.47 2.64 -14.50
CA LYS A 183 -20.92 1.89 -15.63
C LYS A 183 -19.65 2.58 -16.12
N ILE A 184 -18.53 2.25 -15.49
CA ILE A 184 -17.21 2.81 -15.83
C ILE A 184 -16.36 1.82 -16.61
N MET A 185 -15.41 2.35 -17.39
CA MET A 185 -14.36 1.58 -18.05
C MET A 185 -12.98 2.07 -17.59
N VAL A 186 -12.10 1.17 -17.16
CA VAL A 186 -10.75 1.55 -16.72
C VAL A 186 -9.72 1.24 -17.80
N TYR A 187 -8.91 2.22 -18.18
CA TYR A 187 -7.68 2.02 -18.94
C TYR A 187 -6.49 1.98 -17.98
N ALA A 188 -5.89 0.80 -17.83
CA ALA A 188 -4.70 0.62 -17.00
C ALA A 188 -3.44 0.64 -17.87
N CYS A 189 -2.60 1.66 -17.72
CA CYS A 189 -1.28 1.68 -18.33
C CYS A 189 -0.40 0.58 -17.74
N GLU A 190 0.30 -0.21 -18.56
CA GLU A 190 1.09 -1.36 -18.10
C GLU A 190 2.12 -0.99 -17.02
N THR A 191 2.66 0.23 -17.07
CA THR A 191 3.61 0.83 -16.12
C THR A 191 4.99 0.17 -16.14
N ARG A 192 5.76 0.42 -17.18
CA ARG A 192 7.16 -0.03 -17.27
C ARG A 192 8.05 0.63 -16.22
N PRO A 193 9.17 -0.02 -15.83
CA PRO A 193 9.61 -1.35 -16.24
C PRO A 193 9.06 -2.48 -15.36
N LYS A 194 8.36 -2.17 -14.27
CA LYS A 194 7.95 -3.17 -13.25
C LYS A 194 6.55 -3.76 -13.49
N LEU A 195 5.84 -3.24 -14.48
CA LEU A 195 4.56 -3.74 -14.97
C LEU A 195 3.46 -3.77 -13.89
N GLN A 196 3.41 -2.75 -13.02
CA GLN A 196 2.42 -2.71 -11.94
C GLN A 196 0.99 -2.66 -12.48
N GLY A 197 0.73 -1.90 -13.55
CA GLY A 197 -0.59 -1.82 -14.14
C GLY A 197 -1.02 -3.18 -14.71
N ALA A 198 -0.17 -3.76 -15.56
CA ALA A 198 -0.44 -5.05 -16.20
C ALA A 198 -0.59 -6.21 -15.19
N ARG A 199 0.25 -6.24 -14.15
CA ARG A 199 0.34 -7.39 -13.24
C ARG A 199 -0.53 -7.30 -12.00
N LEU A 200 -0.78 -6.09 -11.51
CA LEU A 200 -1.44 -5.86 -10.21
C LEU A 200 -2.77 -5.15 -10.40
N THR A 201 -2.79 -4.01 -11.09
CA THR A 201 -4.03 -3.23 -11.30
C THR A 201 -5.04 -4.01 -12.11
N THR A 202 -4.65 -4.52 -13.28
CA THR A 202 -5.54 -5.34 -14.12
C THR A 202 -6.00 -6.59 -13.35
N TRP A 203 -5.10 -7.22 -12.60
CA TRP A 203 -5.43 -8.43 -11.83
C TRP A 203 -6.47 -8.18 -10.74
N GLU A 204 -6.31 -7.11 -9.94
CA GLU A 204 -7.28 -6.81 -8.88
C GLU A 204 -8.62 -6.32 -9.45
N LEU A 205 -8.60 -5.45 -10.46
CA LEU A 205 -9.85 -4.97 -11.07
C LEU A 205 -10.67 -6.10 -11.70
N LEU A 206 -10.02 -7.03 -12.42
CA LEU A 206 -10.70 -8.21 -12.97
C LEU A 206 -11.30 -9.09 -11.87
N ARG A 207 -10.57 -9.28 -10.76
CA ARG A 207 -11.05 -10.08 -9.62
C ARG A 207 -12.29 -9.47 -8.97
N ASP A 208 -12.41 -8.15 -9.00
CA ASP A 208 -13.53 -7.40 -8.44
C ASP A 208 -14.64 -7.12 -9.45
N GLY A 209 -14.54 -7.66 -10.67
CA GLY A 209 -15.55 -7.50 -11.72
C GLY A 209 -15.59 -6.10 -12.36
N ILE A 210 -14.57 -5.26 -12.10
CA ILE A 210 -14.49 -3.92 -12.66
C ILE A 210 -13.97 -4.00 -14.09
N PRO A 211 -14.69 -3.47 -15.10
CA PRO A 211 -14.23 -3.47 -16.49
C PRO A 211 -12.88 -2.75 -16.64
N VAL A 212 -11.89 -3.46 -17.18
CA VAL A 212 -10.53 -2.94 -17.38
C VAL A 212 -9.96 -3.36 -18.74
N LYS A 213 -9.31 -2.42 -19.42
CA LYS A 213 -8.46 -2.66 -20.60
C LYS A 213 -7.02 -2.33 -20.25
N LEU A 214 -6.14 -3.30 -20.45
CA LEU A 214 -4.69 -3.08 -20.35
C LEU A 214 -4.20 -2.38 -21.62
N ILE A 215 -3.42 -1.32 -21.45
CA ILE A 215 -2.77 -0.59 -22.55
C ILE A 215 -1.28 -0.45 -22.28
N THR A 216 -0.47 -0.30 -23.32
CA THR A 216 0.94 0.08 -23.15
C THR A 216 1.03 1.57 -22.78
N ASP A 217 2.10 1.96 -22.08
CA ASP A 217 2.25 3.33 -21.55
C ASP A 217 2.16 4.41 -22.66
N ASN A 218 2.61 4.09 -23.88
CA ASN A 218 2.59 5.00 -25.03
C ASN A 218 1.22 5.15 -25.71
N MET A 219 0.23 4.30 -25.41
CA MET A 219 -1.13 4.42 -25.97
C MET A 219 -1.96 5.48 -25.27
N ALA A 220 -1.55 5.93 -24.07
CA ALA A 220 -2.31 6.89 -23.26
C ALA A 220 -2.60 8.19 -24.03
N ALA A 221 -1.57 8.79 -24.65
CA ALA A 221 -1.71 10.03 -25.41
C ALA A 221 -2.66 9.87 -26.62
N PHE A 222 -2.61 8.73 -27.31
CA PHE A 222 -3.48 8.45 -28.45
C PHE A 222 -4.95 8.32 -28.02
N LEU A 223 -5.21 7.65 -26.90
CA LEU A 223 -6.57 7.54 -26.36
C LEU A 223 -7.09 8.90 -25.89
N MET A 224 -6.26 9.69 -25.19
CA MET A 224 -6.63 11.05 -24.79
C MET A 224 -6.94 11.93 -26.00
N GLN A 225 -6.11 11.88 -27.04
CA GLN A 225 -6.32 12.65 -28.29
C GLN A 225 -7.64 12.30 -28.97
N ARG A 226 -8.06 11.03 -28.92
CA ARG A 226 -9.34 10.56 -29.48
C ARG A 226 -10.55 10.90 -28.61
N GLY A 227 -10.34 11.61 -27.49
CA GLY A 227 -11.40 11.83 -26.49
C GLY A 227 -11.88 10.51 -25.91
N GLU A 228 -10.99 9.51 -25.75
CA GLU A 228 -11.29 8.20 -25.18
C GLU A 228 -11.05 8.07 -23.68
N VAL A 229 -10.62 9.15 -23.04
CA VAL A 229 -10.37 9.24 -21.60
C VAL A 229 -11.09 10.46 -21.06
N ASP A 230 -12.00 10.24 -20.10
CA ASP A 230 -12.80 11.30 -19.47
C ASP A 230 -12.12 11.81 -18.20
N LYS A 231 -11.43 10.92 -17.47
CA LYS A 231 -10.75 11.24 -16.20
C LYS A 231 -9.42 10.49 -16.11
N VAL A 232 -8.43 11.13 -15.47
CA VAL A 232 -7.18 10.47 -15.06
C VAL A 232 -7.12 10.44 -13.54
N ILE A 233 -6.95 9.26 -12.95
CA ILE A 233 -6.84 9.09 -11.50
C ILE A 233 -5.61 8.27 -11.17
N VAL A 234 -4.70 8.86 -10.41
CA VAL A 234 -3.41 8.27 -10.02
C VAL A 234 -3.20 8.35 -8.50
N GLY A 235 -2.33 7.49 -7.98
CA GLY A 235 -1.85 7.60 -6.61
C GLY A 235 -0.73 8.63 -6.43
N ALA A 236 -0.11 8.62 -5.26
CA ALA A 236 1.09 9.40 -4.96
C ALA A 236 2.02 8.62 -4.02
N ASP A 237 3.34 8.76 -4.24
CA ASP A 237 4.37 8.33 -3.29
C ASP A 237 4.69 9.45 -2.27
N ARG A 238 4.59 10.73 -2.69
CA ARG A 238 4.74 11.92 -1.83
C ARG A 238 4.04 13.12 -2.45
N ILE A 239 3.38 13.93 -1.63
CA ILE A 239 2.85 15.24 -2.02
C ILE A 239 3.53 16.30 -1.16
N LEU A 240 4.14 17.31 -1.78
CA LEU A 240 4.83 18.37 -1.05
C LEU A 240 3.81 19.38 -0.50
N ALA A 241 3.66 19.45 0.82
CA ALA A 241 2.63 20.25 1.48
C ALA A 241 2.60 21.74 1.06
N ARG A 242 3.77 22.34 0.81
CA ARG A 242 3.87 23.78 0.46
C ARG A 242 3.58 24.09 -1.01
N THR A 243 3.94 23.19 -1.92
CA THR A 243 3.93 23.46 -3.36
C THR A 243 2.92 22.63 -4.13
N GLY A 244 2.32 21.61 -3.50
CA GLY A 244 1.39 20.70 -4.15
C GLY A 244 2.03 19.71 -5.12
N HIS A 245 3.35 19.76 -5.33
CA HIS A 245 4.02 18.82 -6.25
C HIS A 245 3.79 17.37 -5.84
N VAL A 246 3.32 16.58 -6.79
CA VAL A 246 3.05 15.16 -6.64
C VAL A 246 4.21 14.37 -7.20
N ILE A 247 4.85 13.58 -6.34
CA ILE A 247 5.84 12.58 -6.72
C ILE A 247 5.12 11.24 -6.77
N ASN A 248 5.14 10.61 -7.94
CA ASN A 248 4.54 9.30 -8.16
C ASN A 248 5.41 8.48 -9.13
N LYS A 249 4.92 7.32 -9.57
CA LYS A 249 5.61 6.45 -10.52
C LYS A 249 6.03 7.18 -11.80
N ILE A 250 7.22 6.85 -12.31
CA ILE A 250 7.66 7.27 -13.65
C ILE A 250 6.56 7.03 -14.69
N GLY A 251 6.34 8.01 -15.56
CA GLY A 251 5.22 8.05 -16.50
C GLY A 251 4.01 8.85 -16.01
N THR A 252 3.87 9.12 -14.70
CA THR A 252 2.73 9.92 -14.20
C THR A 252 2.68 11.32 -14.81
N LEU A 253 3.83 11.98 -14.97
CA LEU A 253 3.93 13.31 -15.57
C LEU A 253 3.45 13.33 -17.03
N CYS A 254 3.53 12.20 -17.75
CA CYS A 254 3.10 12.11 -19.14
C CYS A 254 1.57 12.09 -19.31
N HIS A 255 0.82 11.96 -18.20
CA HIS A 255 -0.63 11.92 -18.16
C HIS A 255 -1.24 13.20 -17.54
N ALA A 256 -0.41 14.17 -17.17
CA ALA A 256 -0.77 15.35 -16.37
C ALA A 256 -0.78 16.64 -17.20
#